data_AF-A0AA36NGW7-F1
#
_entry.id   AF-A0AA36NGW7-F1
#
_cell.length_a   1.000
_cell.length_b   1.000
_cell.length_c   1.000
_cell.angle_alpha   90.00
_cell.angle_beta   90.00
_cell.angle_gamma   90.00
#
_symmetry.space_group_name_H-M   'P 1'
#
loop_
_entity.id
_entity.type
_entity.pdbx_description
1 polymer ?
#
loop_
_entity_poly.entity_id
_entity_poly.type
_entity_poly.pdbx_seq_one_letter_code
_entity_poly.pdbx_strand_id
1 'polypeptide(L)'
;MVKEKRPPLKSGPKPLHQQVEAEKEATKRRCELQGRQWSGKMAQGRVAMIEIRHYQRSTELLIPKNRFHRAVKDICKQVSEKKYQEWEQRRREGVEEKDHWQPPQLYRMESQALLALQEAAECLVTAMMDECNAAAVHAKRVTVMPKDLMLIRRLNGTWVWSS
;
A
#
# COMPACT_ATOMS: atom_id res chain seq x y z
N MET A 1 0.27 -49.66 9.73
CA MET A 1 0.25 -48.19 9.78
C MET A 1 -0.35 -47.67 8.47
N VAL A 2 -1.63 -47.30 8.49
CA VAL A 2 -2.32 -46.74 7.32
C VAL A 2 -1.79 -45.32 7.12
N LYS A 3 -1.12 -45.06 5.99
CA LYS A 3 -0.74 -43.70 5.61
C LYS A 3 -2.01 -42.96 5.22
N GLU A 4 -2.65 -42.28 6.17
CA GLU A 4 -3.66 -41.28 5.84
C GLU A 4 -2.98 -40.19 5.01
N LYS A 5 -3.25 -40.19 3.70
CA LYS A 5 -2.88 -39.08 2.83
C LYS A 5 -3.67 -37.87 3.33
N ARG A 6 -2.96 -36.88 3.90
CA ARG A 6 -3.54 -35.58 4.20
C ARG A 6 -4.29 -35.09 2.95
N PRO A 7 -5.56 -34.66 3.08
CA PRO A 7 -6.29 -34.10 1.96
C PRO A 7 -5.53 -32.89 1.42
N PRO A 8 -5.52 -32.66 0.09
CA PRO A 8 -4.85 -31.50 -0.48
C PRO A 8 -5.44 -30.23 0.15
N LEU A 9 -4.55 -29.32 0.59
CA LEU A 9 -4.94 -27.97 0.97
C LEU A 9 -5.79 -27.41 -0.17
N LYS A 10 -7.02 -26.97 0.13
CA LYS A 10 -7.92 -26.35 -0.84
C LYS A 10 -7.10 -25.33 -1.63
N SER A 11 -7.18 -25.40 -2.97
CA SER A 11 -6.48 -24.44 -3.83
C SER A 11 -6.76 -23.02 -3.35
N GLY A 12 -5.72 -22.19 -3.36
CA GLY A 12 -5.84 -20.78 -2.96
C GLY A 12 -7.00 -20.09 -3.69
N PRO A 13 -7.52 -18.98 -3.14
CA PRO A 13 -8.58 -18.23 -3.77
C PRO A 13 -8.20 -17.92 -5.22
N LYS A 14 -9.14 -18.12 -6.15
CA LYS A 14 -8.93 -17.85 -7.58
C LYS A 14 -8.35 -16.44 -7.77
N PRO A 15 -7.47 -16.20 -8.75
CA PRO A 15 -7.01 -14.85 -9.08
C PRO A 15 -8.17 -13.86 -9.23
N LEU A 16 -7.98 -12.61 -8.82
CA LEU A 16 -9.04 -11.58 -8.80
C LEU A 16 -9.80 -11.48 -10.13
N HIS A 17 -9.09 -11.46 -11.26
CA HIS A 17 -9.72 -11.39 -12.59
C HIS A 17 -10.69 -12.56 -12.82
N GLN A 18 -10.34 -13.78 -12.39
CA GLN A 18 -11.21 -14.94 -12.53
C GLN A 18 -12.43 -14.85 -11.63
N GLN A 19 -12.31 -14.25 -10.45
CA GLN A 19 -13.45 -14.01 -9.56
C GLN A 19 -14.43 -13.02 -10.18
N VAL A 20 -13.93 -11.94 -10.77
CA VAL A 20 -14.74 -10.92 -11.44
C VAL A 20 -15.42 -11.49 -12.69
N GLU A 21 -14.71 -12.24 -13.53
CA GLU A 21 -15.30 -12.86 -14.71
C GLU A 21 -16.34 -13.93 -14.35
N ALA A 22 -16.07 -14.77 -13.35
CA ALA A 22 -17.06 -15.74 -12.87
C ALA A 22 -18.34 -15.06 -12.35
N GLU A 23 -18.21 -13.92 -11.67
CA GLU A 23 -19.36 -13.16 -11.19
C GLU A 23 -20.13 -12.47 -12.33
N LYS A 24 -19.43 -12.00 -13.38
CA LYS A 24 -20.06 -11.48 -14.61
C LYS A 24 -20.88 -12.56 -15.31
N GLU A 25 -20.30 -13.75 -15.48
CA GLU A 25 -21.00 -14.89 -16.09
C GLU A 25 -22.23 -15.31 -15.26
N ALA A 26 -22.10 -15.36 -13.93
CA ALA A 26 -23.22 -15.67 -13.04
C ALA A 26 -24.34 -14.62 -13.12
N THR A 27 -23.96 -13.33 -13.24
CA THR A 27 -24.92 -12.24 -13.42
C THR A 27 -25.64 -12.35 -14.77
N LYS A 28 -24.90 -12.62 -15.85
CA LYS A 28 -25.47 -12.84 -17.19
C LYS A 28 -26.47 -14.01 -17.19
N ARG A 29 -26.08 -15.15 -16.63
CA ARG A 29 -26.97 -16.34 -16.49
C ARG A 29 -28.24 -16.02 -15.70
N ARG A 30 -28.14 -15.21 -14.64
CA ARG A 30 -29.30 -14.81 -13.85
C ARG A 30 -30.29 -13.95 -14.65
N CYS A 31 -29.78 -13.03 -15.47
CA CYS A 31 -30.61 -12.23 -16.37
C CYS A 31 -31.31 -13.13 -17.40
N GLU A 32 -30.58 -14.05 -18.01
CA GLU A 32 -31.13 -15.02 -18.99
C GLU A 32 -32.24 -15.89 -18.39
N LEU A 33 -32.04 -16.44 -17.18
CA LEU A 33 -33.06 -17.20 -16.45
C LEU A 33 -34.32 -16.39 -16.12
N GLN A 34 -34.18 -15.07 -15.98
CA GLN A 34 -35.30 -14.14 -15.75
C GLN A 34 -35.94 -13.64 -17.05
N GLY A 35 -35.52 -14.13 -18.21
CA GLY A 35 -35.99 -13.66 -19.51
C GLY A 35 -35.59 -12.22 -19.82
N ARG A 36 -34.57 -11.67 -19.12
CA ARG A 36 -34.09 -10.29 -19.30
C ARG A 36 -32.76 -10.29 -20.05
N GLN A 37 -32.59 -9.34 -20.96
CA GLN A 37 -31.31 -9.13 -21.62
C GLN A 37 -30.30 -8.53 -20.63
N TRP A 38 -29.10 -9.11 -20.58
CA TRP A 38 -28.00 -8.55 -19.79
C TRP A 38 -27.40 -7.31 -20.47
N SER A 39 -27.19 -6.25 -19.68
CA SER A 39 -26.70 -4.95 -20.16
C SER A 39 -25.19 -4.88 -20.42
N GLY A 40 -24.45 -5.98 -20.20
CA GLY A 40 -22.99 -6.03 -20.35
C GLY A 40 -22.20 -5.41 -19.20
N LYS A 41 -22.87 -4.78 -18.22
CA LYS A 41 -22.23 -4.06 -17.10
C LYS A 41 -22.58 -4.69 -15.77
N MET A 42 -21.60 -4.72 -14.87
CA MET A 42 -21.82 -5.08 -13.48
C MET A 42 -22.51 -3.95 -12.74
N ALA A 43 -23.33 -4.30 -11.75
CA ALA A 43 -23.93 -3.32 -10.86
C ALA A 43 -22.82 -2.49 -10.17
N GLN A 44 -23.07 -1.19 -10.02
CA GLN A 44 -22.15 -0.29 -9.35
C GLN A 44 -21.83 -0.81 -7.94
N GLY A 45 -20.55 -0.77 -7.56
CA GLY A 45 -20.07 -1.29 -6.29
C GLY A 45 -19.87 -2.81 -6.23
N ARG A 46 -20.45 -3.61 -7.14
CA ARG A 46 -20.28 -5.09 -7.10
C ARG A 46 -18.83 -5.50 -7.35
N VAL A 47 -18.15 -4.86 -8.30
CA VAL A 47 -16.72 -5.12 -8.58
C VAL A 47 -15.86 -4.71 -7.39
N ALA A 48 -16.08 -3.50 -6.84
CA ALA A 48 -15.38 -3.03 -5.65
C ALA A 48 -15.54 -3.99 -4.45
N MET A 49 -16.74 -4.57 -4.25
CA MET A 49 -16.97 -5.54 -3.19
C MET A 49 -16.22 -6.87 -3.40
N ILE A 50 -15.99 -7.28 -4.65
CA ILE A 50 -15.17 -8.47 -4.97
C ILE A 50 -13.71 -8.15 -4.66
N GLU A 51 -13.23 -6.99 -5.07
CA GLU A 51 -11.86 -6.52 -4.83
C GLU A 51 -11.55 -6.42 -3.34
N ILE A 52 -12.41 -5.76 -2.55
CA ILE A 52 -12.24 -5.64 -1.09
C ILE A 52 -12.13 -7.03 -0.45
N ARG A 53 -13.02 -7.96 -0.81
CA ARG A 53 -12.98 -9.33 -0.24
C ARG A 53 -11.76 -10.12 -0.68
N HIS A 54 -11.24 -9.88 -1.88
CA HIS A 54 -10.04 -10.51 -2.37
C HIS A 54 -8.82 -10.00 -1.59
N TYR A 55 -8.64 -8.68 -1.51
CA TYR A 55 -7.50 -8.04 -0.85
C TYR A 55 -7.50 -8.18 0.67
N GLN A 56 -8.66 -8.34 1.30
CA GLN A 56 -8.75 -8.66 2.74
C GLN A 56 -8.36 -10.11 3.07
N ARG A 57 -8.35 -11.00 2.06
CA ARG A 57 -7.95 -12.41 2.24
C ARG A 57 -6.50 -12.67 1.82
N SER A 58 -5.96 -11.86 0.92
CA SER A 58 -4.56 -11.96 0.49
C SER A 58 -3.67 -11.07 1.36
N THR A 59 -2.38 -11.39 1.37
CA THR A 59 -1.34 -10.62 2.06
C THR A 59 -0.24 -10.21 1.07
N GLU A 60 -0.61 -10.06 -0.21
CA GLU A 60 0.32 -9.65 -1.25
C GLU A 60 0.55 -8.13 -1.21
N LEU A 61 1.78 -7.71 -1.53
CA LEU A 61 2.11 -6.30 -1.68
C LEU A 61 1.44 -5.75 -2.95
N LEU A 62 0.69 -4.67 -2.80
CA LEU A 62 -0.11 -4.06 -3.85
C LEU A 62 0.68 -3.04 -4.67
N ILE A 63 1.71 -2.42 -4.08
CA ILE A 63 2.56 -1.47 -4.79
C ILE A 63 3.63 -2.25 -5.58
N PRO A 64 3.84 -1.94 -6.87
CA PRO A 64 4.92 -2.58 -7.62
C PRO A 64 6.29 -2.29 -6.99
N LYS A 65 6.98 -3.35 -6.53
CA LYS A 65 8.29 -3.30 -5.84
C LYS A 65 9.27 -2.33 -6.52
N ASN A 66 9.42 -2.42 -7.84
CA ASN A 66 10.35 -1.57 -8.59
C ASN A 66 10.04 -0.06 -8.49
N ARG A 67 8.76 0.33 -8.45
CA ARG A 67 8.38 1.75 -8.34
C ARG A 67 8.66 2.26 -6.93
N PHE A 68 8.28 1.49 -5.92
CA PHE A 68 8.52 1.82 -4.52
C PHE A 68 10.02 1.91 -4.21
N HIS A 69 10.80 0.90 -4.62
CA HIS A 69 12.25 0.87 -4.38
C HIS A 69 12.97 2.05 -5.05
N ARG A 70 12.55 2.49 -6.24
CA ARG A 70 13.12 3.69 -6.89
C ARG A 70 12.85 4.93 -6.07
N ALA A 71 11.60 5.15 -5.66
CA ALA A 71 11.24 6.29 -4.81
C ALA A 71 12.02 6.31 -3.48
N VAL A 72 12.18 5.16 -2.83
CA VAL A 72 12.98 5.06 -1.59
C VAL A 72 14.44 5.45 -1.83
N LYS A 73 15.06 4.94 -2.92
CA LYS A 73 16.44 5.28 -3.26
C LYS A 73 16.60 6.77 -3.60
N ASP A 74 15.64 7.35 -4.30
CA ASP A 74 15.64 8.77 -4.63
C ASP A 74 15.58 9.63 -3.36
N ILE A 75 14.72 9.29 -2.40
CA ILE A 75 14.66 9.95 -1.09
C ILE A 75 15.97 9.77 -0.32
N CYS A 76 16.52 8.55 -0.28
CA CYS A 76 17.78 8.29 0.42
C CYS A 76 18.94 9.08 -0.19
N LYS A 77 18.96 9.24 -1.52
CA LYS A 77 19.93 10.08 -2.22
C LYS A 77 19.79 11.54 -1.79
N GLN A 78 18.58 12.08 -1.71
CA GLN A 78 18.35 13.46 -1.27
C GLN A 78 18.82 13.68 0.18
N VAL A 79 18.52 12.74 1.08
CA VAL A 79 18.97 12.81 2.48
C VAL A 79 20.49 12.70 2.58
N SER A 80 21.11 11.80 1.81
CA SER A 80 22.57 11.64 1.77
C SER A 80 23.27 12.89 1.26
N GLU A 81 22.74 13.50 0.19
CA GLU A 81 23.28 14.73 -0.39
C GLU A 81 23.22 15.88 0.63
N LYS A 82 22.06 16.05 1.30
CA LYS A 82 21.91 17.08 2.33
C LYS A 82 22.94 16.94 3.45
N LYS A 83 23.16 15.71 3.93
CA LYS A 83 24.19 15.43 4.95
C LYS A 83 25.60 15.72 4.47
N TYR A 84 25.89 15.45 3.19
CA TYR A 84 27.19 15.76 2.60
C TYR A 84 27.45 17.27 2.55
N GLN A 85 26.43 18.05 2.15
CA GLN A 85 26.52 19.52 2.14
C GLN A 85 26.75 20.10 3.54
N GLU A 86 26.01 19.60 4.55
CA GLU A 86 26.19 20.00 5.96
C GLU A 86 27.60 19.69 6.47
N TRP A 87 28.15 18.53 6.10
CA TRP A 87 29.53 18.18 6.42
C TRP A 87 30.54 19.12 5.76
N GLU A 88 30.36 19.38 4.46
CA GLU A 88 31.29 20.21 3.71
C GLU A 88 31.32 21.64 4.28
N GLN A 89 30.17 22.15 4.70
CA GLN A 89 30.04 23.45 5.35
C GLN A 89 30.83 23.49 6.69
N ARG A 90 30.63 22.52 7.58
CA ARG A 90 31.35 22.45 8.87
C ARG A 90 32.86 22.36 8.68
N ARG A 91 33.33 21.62 7.67
CA ARG A 91 34.75 21.55 7.31
C ARG A 91 35.30 22.91 6.87
N ARG A 92 34.52 23.71 6.12
CA ARG A 92 34.92 25.07 5.70
C ARG A 92 34.94 26.06 6.86
N GLU A 93 34.06 25.88 7.84
CA GLU A 93 33.99 26.72 9.04
C GLU A 93 35.17 26.51 10.00
N GLY A 94 36.09 25.58 9.69
CA GLY A 94 37.37 25.45 10.41
C GLY A 94 37.22 24.94 11.84
N VAL A 95 36.13 24.24 12.14
CA VAL A 95 35.94 23.60 13.45
C VAL A 95 37.01 22.52 13.62
N GLU A 96 38.02 22.78 14.47
CA GLU A 96 39.02 21.79 14.88
C GLU A 96 38.33 20.68 15.72
N GLU A 97 37.78 19.70 15.03
CA GLU A 97 37.07 18.58 15.65
C GLU A 97 38.05 17.40 15.82
N LYS A 98 38.31 17.03 17.09
CA LYS A 98 39.25 15.96 17.50
C LYS A 98 38.87 14.56 17.01
N ASP A 99 37.65 14.40 16.53
CA ASP A 99 37.13 13.14 15.99
C ASP A 99 37.23 13.16 14.47
N HIS A 100 37.99 12.22 13.92
CA HIS A 100 38.15 12.03 12.48
C HIS A 100 36.79 11.69 11.83
N TRP A 101 36.03 12.71 11.45
CA TRP A 101 34.72 12.54 10.82
C TRP A 101 34.90 12.26 9.32
N GLN A 102 34.75 10.99 8.93
CA GLN A 102 34.80 10.58 7.53
C GLN A 102 33.57 11.08 6.76
N PRO A 103 33.71 11.47 5.48
CA PRO A 103 32.58 11.92 4.69
C PRO A 103 31.49 10.84 4.62
N PRO A 104 30.19 11.22 4.54
CA PRO A 104 29.11 10.26 4.53
C PRO A 104 29.30 9.30 3.35
N GLN A 105 29.37 8.00 3.62
CA GLN A 105 29.54 7.02 2.56
C GLN A 105 28.28 6.93 1.69
N LEU A 106 28.48 6.54 0.42
CA LEU A 106 27.39 6.22 -0.51
C LEU A 106 26.48 5.17 0.12
N TYR A 107 25.18 5.46 0.17
CA TYR A 107 24.21 4.57 0.80
C TYR A 107 24.09 3.24 0.01
N ARG A 108 24.25 2.12 0.71
CA ARG A 108 23.97 0.77 0.21
C ARG A 108 22.75 0.24 0.96
N MET A 109 21.75 -0.23 0.24
CA MET A 109 20.54 -0.80 0.84
C MET A 109 20.49 -2.30 0.59
N GLU A 110 20.18 -3.04 1.63
CA GLU A 110 19.85 -4.46 1.53
C GLU A 110 18.49 -4.64 0.82
N SER A 111 18.33 -5.74 0.08
CA SER A 111 17.06 -6.07 -0.57
C SER A 111 15.94 -6.35 0.44
N GLN A 112 16.22 -7.01 1.57
CA GLN A 112 15.24 -7.28 2.62
C GLN A 112 14.79 -5.99 3.32
N ALA A 113 15.71 -5.05 3.55
CA ALA A 113 15.36 -3.75 4.13
C ALA A 113 14.37 -2.96 3.25
N LEU A 114 14.54 -3.00 1.93
CA LEU A 114 13.60 -2.35 1.00
C LEU A 114 12.20 -3.00 1.03
N LEU A 115 12.14 -4.33 1.18
CA LEU A 115 10.88 -5.05 1.33
C LEU A 115 10.19 -4.71 2.66
N ALA A 116 10.94 -4.70 3.77
CA ALA A 116 10.41 -4.34 5.08
C ALA A 116 9.85 -2.90 5.10
N LEU A 117 10.54 -1.96 4.45
CA LEU A 117 10.02 -0.59 4.28
C LEU A 117 8.72 -0.56 3.48
N GLN A 118 8.61 -1.42 2.45
CA GLN A 118 7.39 -1.50 1.65
C GLN A 118 6.23 -2.09 2.45
N GLU A 119 6.47 -3.19 3.17
CA GLU A 119 5.47 -3.82 4.05
C GLU A 119 4.93 -2.82 5.08
N ALA A 120 5.83 -2.10 5.75
CA ALA A 120 5.45 -1.07 6.72
C ALA A 120 4.64 0.07 6.08
N ALA A 121 5.05 0.54 4.89
CA ALA A 121 4.35 1.61 4.19
C ALA A 121 2.94 1.21 3.73
N GLU A 122 2.78 0.00 3.19
CA GLU A 122 1.45 -0.50 2.78
C GLU A 122 0.54 -0.78 3.99
N CYS A 123 1.10 -1.29 5.10
CA CYS A 123 0.38 -1.43 6.36
C CYS A 123 -0.11 -0.09 6.89
N LEU A 124 0.73 0.96 6.84
CA LEU A 124 0.35 2.30 7.25
C LEU A 124 -0.79 2.87 6.38
N VAL A 125 -0.66 2.77 5.05
CA VAL A 125 -1.68 3.31 4.13
C VAL A 125 -3.02 2.59 4.29
N THR A 126 -3.02 1.27 4.47
CA THR A 126 -4.25 0.50 4.70
C THR A 126 -4.92 0.88 6.02
N ALA A 127 -4.15 0.96 7.12
CA ALA A 127 -4.67 1.43 8.41
C ALA A 127 -5.27 2.85 8.32
N MET A 128 -4.56 3.78 7.66
CA MET A 128 -5.07 5.14 7.44
C MET A 128 -6.35 5.17 6.58
N MET A 129 -6.47 4.29 5.59
CA MET A 129 -7.67 4.20 4.75
C MET A 129 -8.87 3.66 5.53
N ASP A 130 -8.67 2.74 6.46
CA ASP A 130 -9.74 2.25 7.34
C ASP A 130 -10.25 3.37 8.26
N GLU A 131 -9.36 4.16 8.83
CA GLU A 131 -9.71 5.35 9.63
C GLU A 131 -10.46 6.40 8.77
N CYS A 132 -9.99 6.65 7.55
CA CYS A 132 -10.66 7.56 6.62
C CYS A 132 -12.05 7.06 6.23
N ASN A 133 -12.22 5.75 6.05
CA ASN A 133 -13.51 5.13 5.76
C ASN A 133 -14.48 5.29 6.94
N ALA A 134 -14.00 5.10 8.18
CA ALA A 134 -14.81 5.37 9.37
C ALA A 134 -15.27 6.84 9.45
N ALA A 135 -14.40 7.80 9.12
CA ALA A 135 -14.75 9.21 9.04
C ALA A 135 -15.76 9.52 7.93
N ALA A 136 -15.65 8.89 6.77
CA ALA A 136 -16.62 9.03 5.68
C ALA A 136 -18.00 8.51 6.10
N VAL A 137 -18.07 7.33 6.73
CA VAL A 137 -19.31 6.73 7.26
C VAL A 137 -19.93 7.60 8.35
N HIS A 138 -19.11 8.13 9.26
CA HIS A 138 -19.57 9.08 10.29
C HIS A 138 -20.25 10.32 9.67
N ALA A 139 -19.76 10.78 8.52
CA ALA A 139 -20.35 11.86 7.75
C ALA A 139 -21.47 11.42 6.78
N LYS A 140 -22.04 10.21 6.93
CA LYS A 140 -23.09 9.63 6.08
C LYS A 140 -22.71 9.53 4.60
N ARG A 141 -21.42 9.35 4.30
CA ARG A 141 -20.89 9.14 2.93
C ARG A 141 -20.33 7.73 2.78
N VAL A 142 -20.28 7.27 1.53
CA VAL A 142 -19.64 6.00 1.14
C VAL A 142 -18.27 6.26 0.48
N THR A 143 -18.06 7.48 -0.04
CA THR A 143 -16.82 7.87 -0.73
C THR A 143 -15.90 8.61 0.22
N VAL A 144 -14.68 8.06 0.39
CA VAL A 144 -13.57 8.72 1.08
C VAL A 144 -13.10 9.94 0.29
N MET A 145 -12.83 11.03 0.97
CA MET A 145 -12.42 12.32 0.41
C MET A 145 -11.13 12.83 1.07
N PRO A 146 -10.38 13.76 0.45
CA PRO A 146 -9.16 14.32 1.03
C PRO A 146 -9.36 14.93 2.43
N LYS A 147 -10.53 15.51 2.71
CA LYS A 147 -10.89 16.03 4.03
C LYS A 147 -10.92 14.97 5.13
N ASP A 148 -11.25 13.72 4.79
CA ASP A 148 -11.25 12.60 5.74
C ASP A 148 -9.80 12.28 6.13
N LEU A 149 -8.90 12.22 5.14
CA LEU A 149 -7.47 12.04 5.38
C LEU A 149 -6.87 13.20 6.19
N MET A 150 -7.24 14.45 5.88
CA MET A 150 -6.78 15.62 6.64
C MET A 150 -7.24 15.57 8.09
N LEU A 151 -8.49 15.16 8.33
CA LEU A 151 -9.04 14.99 9.67
C LEU A 151 -8.26 13.91 10.43
N ILE A 152 -8.08 12.73 9.84
CA ILE A 152 -7.35 11.63 10.47
C ILE A 152 -5.91 12.01 10.79
N ARG A 153 -5.20 12.65 9.86
CA ARG A 153 -3.82 13.13 10.10
C ARG A 153 -3.77 14.16 11.24
N ARG A 154 -4.79 14.99 11.37
CA ARG A 154 -4.92 15.96 12.47
C ARG A 154 -5.19 15.28 13.81
N LEU A 155 -6.05 14.27 13.84
CA LEU A 155 -6.33 13.50 15.07
C LEU A 155 -5.10 12.69 15.53
N ASN A 156 -4.36 12.10 14.58
CA ASN A 156 -3.18 11.29 14.88
C ASN A 156 -1.94 12.12 15.24
N GLY A 157 -2.03 13.46 15.28
CA GLY A 157 -0.89 14.33 15.58
C GLY A 157 0.23 14.29 14.55
N THR A 158 -0.01 13.73 13.35
CA THR A 158 1.00 13.56 12.27
C THR A 158 1.15 14.82 11.41
N TRP A 159 0.90 15.99 12.00
CA TRP A 159 1.14 17.30 11.40
C TRP A 159 2.60 17.72 11.61
N VAL A 160 3.47 17.19 10.75
CA VAL A 160 4.82 17.73 10.47
C VAL A 160 4.85 17.68 8.95
N TRP A 161 4.59 18.75 8.19
CA TRP A 161 5.35 19.98 8.05
C TRP A 161 4.41 21.09 7.56
N SER A 162 4.24 22.16 8.34
CA SER A 162 4.08 23.51 7.80
C SER A 162 4.73 24.48 8.78
N SER A 163 5.97 24.85 8.49
CA SER A 163 6.63 26.13 8.75
C SER A 163 7.96 26.09 8.05
#